data_AF-A0A832TSR2-F1
#
_entry.id   AF-A0A832TSR2-F1
#
_cell.length_a   1.000
_cell.length_b   1.000
_cell.length_c   1.000
_cell.angle_alpha   90.00
_cell.angle_beta   90.00
_cell.angle_gamma   90.00
#
_symmetry.space_group_name_H-M   'P 1'
#
loop_
_entity.id
_entity.type
_entity.pdbx_description
1 polymer ?
#
loop_
_entity_poly.entity_id
_entity_poly.type
_entity_poly.pdbx_seq_one_letter_code
_entity_poly.pdbx_strand_id
1 'polypeptide(L)'
;MDGTNEMEVLAKIRTLLALERNYLAEERTALAEFRTGLALVVIGPTIGTIIAYMISVFNLEQSTLFDVLNVVFFSIMTIGGLWIAYKSRIEYRRARQKRVLIKKRTLEVSKSSKEIFGLLSD
;
A
#
# COMPACT_ATOMS: atom_id res chain seq x y z
N MET A 1 -7.75 25.88 38.53
CA MET A 1 -7.89 24.40 38.59
C MET A 1 -8.10 23.80 37.19
N ASP A 2 -7.55 24.44 36.14
CA ASP A 2 -7.97 24.23 34.75
C ASP A 2 -6.96 23.46 33.88
N GLY A 3 -5.67 23.57 34.18
CA GLY A 3 -4.61 22.97 33.37
C GLY A 3 -4.63 21.43 33.28
N THR A 4 -5.25 20.73 34.23
CA THR A 4 -5.34 19.26 34.19
C THR A 4 -6.32 18.78 33.11
N ASN A 5 -7.40 19.52 32.87
CA ASN A 5 -8.40 19.19 31.85
C ASN A 5 -7.87 19.48 30.45
N GLU A 6 -7.15 20.61 30.28
CA GLU A 6 -6.49 20.96 29.02
C GLU A 6 -5.45 19.89 28.62
N MET A 7 -4.62 19.43 29.57
CA MET A 7 -3.65 18.37 29.31
C MET A 7 -4.31 17.06 28.87
N GLU A 8 -5.44 16.69 29.49
CA GLU A 8 -6.20 15.50 29.10
C GLU A 8 -6.80 15.64 27.69
N VAL A 9 -7.33 16.82 27.37
CA VAL A 9 -7.89 17.16 26.05
C VAL A 9 -6.81 17.09 24.96
N LEU A 10 -5.65 17.73 25.18
CA LEU A 10 -4.53 17.67 24.24
C LEU A 10 -4.00 16.24 24.07
N ALA A 11 -3.93 15.46 25.16
CA ALA A 11 -3.51 14.07 25.08
C ALA A 11 -4.47 13.25 24.19
N LYS A 12 -5.78 13.44 24.32
CA LYS A 12 -6.79 12.80 23.45
C LYS A 12 -6.61 13.21 21.99
N ILE A 13 -6.47 14.50 21.70
CA ILE A 13 -6.25 15.00 20.33
C ILE A 13 -4.98 14.38 19.72
N ARG A 14 -3.88 14.35 20.47
CA ARG A 14 -2.60 13.77 20.00
C ARG A 14 -2.74 12.29 19.67
N THR A 15 -3.48 11.52 20.47
CA THR A 15 -3.72 10.10 20.20
C THR A 15 -4.58 9.90 18.94
N LEU A 16 -5.61 10.72 18.72
CA LEU A 16 -6.44 10.67 17.51
C LEU A 16 -5.62 10.97 16.24
N LEU A 17 -4.83 12.05 16.26
CA LEU A 17 -3.94 12.43 15.17
C LEU A 17 -2.88 11.34 14.88
N ALA A 18 -2.31 10.74 15.92
CA ALA A 18 -1.38 9.63 15.76
C ALA A 18 -2.03 8.42 15.07
N LEU A 19 -3.29 8.14 15.42
CA LEU A 19 -4.06 7.04 14.86
C LEU A 19 -4.43 7.28 13.38
N GLU A 20 -4.76 8.52 13.02
CA GLU A 20 -4.97 8.93 11.62
C GLU A 20 -3.68 8.85 10.80
N ARG A 21 -2.54 9.32 11.34
CA ARG A 21 -1.24 9.23 10.67
C ARG A 21 -0.85 7.77 10.41
N ASN A 22 -1.05 6.88 11.38
CA ASN A 22 -0.78 5.46 11.21
C ASN A 22 -1.66 4.83 10.13
N TYR A 23 -2.94 5.21 10.07
CA TYR A 23 -3.84 4.77 9.02
C TYR A 23 -3.39 5.23 7.63
N LEU A 24 -3.03 6.51 7.48
CA LEU A 24 -2.54 7.04 6.21
C LEU A 24 -1.22 6.39 5.78
N ALA A 25 -0.34 6.06 6.73
CA ALA A 25 0.89 5.34 6.46
C ALA A 25 0.61 3.91 5.95
N GLU A 26 -0.31 3.19 6.58
CA GLU A 26 -0.74 1.85 6.14
C GLU A 26 -1.34 1.89 4.72
N GLU A 27 -2.18 2.89 4.43
CA GLU A 27 -2.77 3.07 3.10
C GLU A 27 -1.71 3.33 2.02
N ARG A 28 -0.69 4.16 2.33
CA ARG A 28 0.43 4.43 1.41
C ARG A 28 1.27 3.19 1.15
N THR A 29 1.57 2.40 2.18
CA THR A 29 2.32 1.14 2.03
C THR A 29 1.55 0.15 1.15
N ALA A 30 0.26 -0.05 1.41
CA ALA A 30 -0.57 -0.92 0.58
C ALA A 30 -0.57 -0.45 -0.89
N LEU A 31 -0.74 0.86 -1.14
CA LEU A 31 -0.71 1.38 -2.51
C LEU A 31 0.67 1.21 -3.18
N ALA A 32 1.76 1.37 -2.44
CA ALA A 32 3.11 1.14 -2.93
C ALA A 32 3.29 -0.34 -3.34
N GLU A 33 2.87 -1.29 -2.49
CA GLU A 33 2.89 -2.73 -2.81
C GLU A 33 2.02 -3.08 -4.02
N PHE A 34 0.86 -2.43 -4.17
CA PHE A 34 0.02 -2.61 -5.35
C PHE A 34 0.76 -2.20 -6.63
N ARG A 35 1.45 -1.04 -6.58
CA ARG A 35 2.22 -0.53 -7.71
C ARG A 35 3.41 -1.42 -8.04
N THR A 36 4.13 -1.94 -7.05
CA THR A 36 5.26 -2.85 -7.29
C THR A 36 4.79 -4.18 -7.88
N GLY A 37 3.69 -4.74 -7.37
CA GLY A 37 3.08 -5.94 -7.92
C GLY A 37 2.66 -5.76 -9.38
N LEU A 38 2.01 -4.65 -9.73
CA LEU A 38 1.67 -4.31 -11.11
C LEU A 38 2.92 -4.10 -11.98
N ALA A 39 3.94 -3.41 -11.48
CA ALA A 39 5.18 -3.19 -12.21
C ALA A 39 5.86 -4.52 -12.55
N LEU A 40 5.90 -5.48 -11.62
CA LEU A 40 6.43 -6.83 -11.86
C LEU A 40 5.66 -7.57 -12.95
N VAL A 41 4.33 -7.46 -12.95
CA VAL A 41 3.46 -8.09 -13.97
C VAL A 41 3.71 -7.51 -15.37
N VAL A 42 3.97 -6.21 -15.47
CA VAL A 42 4.24 -5.54 -16.75
C VAL A 42 5.67 -5.78 -17.20
N ILE A 43 6.64 -5.51 -16.34
CA ILE A 43 8.07 -5.50 -16.70
C ILE A 43 8.57 -6.92 -16.99
N GLY A 44 8.12 -7.93 -16.24
CA GLY A 44 8.64 -9.29 -16.40
C GLY A 44 8.50 -9.85 -17.81
N PRO A 45 7.28 -9.97 -18.35
CA PRO A 45 7.08 -10.48 -19.70
C PRO A 45 7.73 -9.58 -20.75
N THR A 46 7.70 -8.25 -20.58
CA THR A 46 8.29 -7.31 -21.55
C THR A 46 9.80 -7.47 -21.67
N ILE A 47 10.53 -7.60 -20.56
CA ILE A 47 11.97 -7.84 -20.62
C ILE A 47 12.25 -9.22 -21.23
N GLY A 48 11.48 -10.24 -20.85
CA GLY A 48 11.62 -11.59 -21.40
C GLY A 48 11.44 -11.65 -22.92
N THR A 49 10.41 -10.97 -23.46
CA THR A 49 10.17 -10.93 -24.91
C THR A 49 11.24 -10.15 -25.65
N ILE A 50 11.75 -9.06 -25.08
CA ILE A 50 12.85 -8.28 -25.68
C ILE A 50 14.12 -9.13 -25.77
N ILE A 51 14.46 -9.86 -24.71
CA ILE A 51 15.63 -10.74 -24.69
C ILE A 51 15.49 -11.82 -25.76
N ALA A 52 14.37 -12.54 -25.78
CA ALA A 52 14.09 -13.58 -26.78
C ALA A 52 14.14 -13.03 -28.22
N TYR A 53 13.58 -11.84 -28.44
CA TYR A 53 13.61 -11.17 -29.74
C TYR A 53 15.04 -10.83 -30.18
N MET A 54 15.87 -10.25 -29.30
CA MET A 54 17.26 -9.93 -29.61
C MET A 54 18.06 -11.18 -30.00
N ILE A 55 17.88 -12.27 -29.26
CA ILE A 55 18.55 -13.55 -29.54
C ILE A 55 18.19 -14.05 -30.94
N SER A 56 16.90 -14.00 -31.29
CA SER A 56 16.41 -14.40 -32.62
C SER A 56 17.00 -13.53 -33.73
N VAL A 57 17.08 -12.22 -33.53
CA VAL A 57 17.61 -11.28 -34.53
C VAL A 57 19.11 -11.47 -34.76
N PHE A 58 19.87 -11.71 -33.69
CA PHE A 58 21.33 -11.86 -33.76
C PHE A 58 21.80 -13.29 -34.10
N ASN A 59 20.89 -14.25 -34.29
CA ASN A 59 21.20 -15.67 -34.53
C ASN A 59 22.24 -16.23 -33.54
N LEU A 60 22.19 -15.79 -32.28
CA LEU A 60 23.07 -16.30 -31.25
C LEU A 60 22.70 -17.77 -31.03
N GLU A 61 23.66 -18.70 -31.26
CA GLU A 61 23.47 -20.09 -30.87
C GLU A 61 23.23 -20.14 -29.36
N GLN A 62 21.98 -20.38 -29.00
CA GLN A 62 21.58 -20.55 -27.62
C GLN A 62 21.17 -21.98 -27.36
N SER A 63 21.50 -22.43 -26.15
CA SER A 63 20.94 -23.65 -25.61
C SER A 63 19.44 -23.45 -25.41
N THR A 64 18.64 -24.40 -25.88
CA THR A 64 17.20 -24.50 -25.57
C THR A 64 16.91 -24.46 -24.06
N LEU A 65 17.90 -24.82 -23.23
CA LEU A 65 17.84 -24.72 -21.78
C LEU A 65 17.74 -23.24 -21.33
N PHE A 66 18.49 -22.33 -21.96
CA PHE A 66 18.48 -20.91 -21.61
C PHE A 66 17.13 -20.25 -21.93
N ASP A 67 16.53 -20.61 -23.06
CA ASP A 67 15.19 -20.14 -23.43
C ASP A 67 14.11 -20.61 -22.44
N VAL A 68 14.13 -21.91 -22.11
CA VAL A 68 13.19 -22.46 -21.12
C VAL A 68 13.38 -21.80 -19.75
N LEU A 69 14.62 -21.56 -19.33
CA LEU A 69 14.92 -20.92 -18.06
C LEU A 69 14.40 -19.47 -18.02
N ASN A 70 14.60 -18.70 -19.09
CA ASN A 70 14.07 -17.34 -19.19
C ASN A 70 12.55 -17.32 -19.09
N VAL A 71 11.86 -18.15 -19.88
CA VAL A 71 10.39 -18.21 -19.86
C VAL A 71 9.86 -18.60 -18.48
N VAL A 72 10.47 -19.59 -17.83
CA VAL A 72 10.08 -20.03 -16.49
C VAL A 72 10.33 -18.92 -15.47
N PHE A 73 11.50 -18.27 -15.50
CA PHE A 73 11.85 -17.19 -14.59
C PHE A 73 10.87 -16.02 -14.69
N PHE A 74 10.61 -15.53 -15.90
CA PHE A 74 9.68 -14.43 -16.11
C PHE A 74 8.24 -14.81 -15.76
N SER A 75 7.82 -16.06 -16.02
CA SER A 75 6.50 -16.58 -15.62
C SER A 75 6.32 -16.60 -14.10
N ILE A 76 7.32 -17.05 -13.36
CA ILE A 76 7.31 -17.02 -11.89
C ILE A 76 7.20 -15.57 -11.40
N MET A 77 7.94 -14.66 -12.01
CA MET A 77 7.93 -13.25 -11.64
C MET A 77 6.56 -12.59 -11.90
N THR A 78 5.88 -12.91 -13.00
CA THR A 78 4.50 -12.43 -13.25
C THR A 78 3.52 -12.97 -12.25
N ILE A 79 3.58 -14.27 -11.93
CA ILE A 79 2.68 -14.90 -10.95
C ILE A 79 2.90 -14.26 -9.56
N GLY A 80 4.16 -14.07 -9.16
CA GLY A 80 4.50 -13.39 -7.91
C GLY A 80 4.03 -11.93 -7.88
N GLY A 81 4.22 -11.18 -8.96
CA GLY A 81 3.71 -9.81 -9.10
C GLY A 81 2.19 -9.74 -8.98
N LEU A 82 1.48 -10.69 -9.61
CA LEU A 82 0.03 -10.77 -9.56
C LEU A 82 -0.48 -11.09 -8.15
N TRP A 83 0.22 -12.00 -7.45
CA TRP A 83 -0.05 -12.31 -6.05
C TRP A 83 0.10 -11.10 -5.13
N ILE A 84 1.20 -10.35 -5.27
CA ILE A 84 1.44 -9.12 -4.48
C ILE A 84 0.36 -8.07 -4.76
N ALA A 85 0.04 -7.84 -6.03
CA ALA A 85 -1.02 -6.90 -6.43
C ALA A 85 -2.39 -7.31 -5.86
N TYR A 86 -2.70 -8.61 -5.87
CA TYR A 86 -3.94 -9.15 -5.32
C TYR A 86 -3.98 -9.03 -3.79
N LYS A 87 -2.91 -9.42 -3.10
CA LYS A 87 -2.79 -9.32 -1.64
C LYS A 87 -2.98 -7.87 -1.18
N SER A 88 -2.28 -6.93 -1.82
CA SER A 88 -2.38 -5.50 -1.50
C SER A 88 -3.80 -4.97 -1.70
N ARG A 89 -4.52 -5.40 -2.75
CA ARG A 89 -5.94 -5.04 -2.95
C ARG A 89 -6.82 -5.46 -1.77
N ILE A 90 -6.55 -6.62 -1.16
CA ILE A 90 -7.28 -7.09 0.01
C ILE A 90 -6.95 -6.23 1.24
N GLU A 91 -5.67 -5.93 1.47
CA GLU A 91 -5.23 -5.12 2.61
C GLU A 91 -5.76 -3.69 2.52
N TYR A 92 -5.79 -3.10 1.33
CA TYR A 92 -6.42 -1.80 1.09
C TYR A 92 -7.92 -1.79 1.46
N ARG A 93 -8.65 -2.88 1.18
CA ARG A 93 -10.06 -3.01 1.61
C ARG A 93 -10.19 -3.09 3.13
N ARG A 94 -9.27 -3.76 3.81
CA ARG A 94 -9.24 -3.82 5.29
C ARG A 94 -8.92 -2.45 5.89
N ALA A 95 -7.93 -1.75 5.34
CA ALA A 95 -7.61 -0.39 5.75
C ALA A 95 -8.85 0.52 5.62
N ARG A 96 -9.59 0.45 4.50
CA ARG A 96 -10.79 1.27 4.30
C ARG A 96 -11.85 1.12 5.41
N GLN A 97 -11.96 -0.06 6.04
CA GLN A 97 -12.86 -0.25 7.19
C GLN A 97 -12.34 0.48 8.43
N LYS A 98 -11.03 0.48 8.68
CA LYS A 98 -10.40 1.25 9.77
C LYS A 98 -10.72 2.75 9.63
N ARG A 99 -10.76 3.30 8.42
CA ARG A 99 -11.14 4.70 8.18
C ARG A 99 -12.50 5.07 8.78
N VAL A 100 -13.50 4.19 8.65
CA VAL A 100 -14.84 4.42 9.20
C VAL A 100 -14.80 4.41 10.73
N LEU A 101 -14.05 3.48 11.32
CA LEU A 101 -13.87 3.40 12.77
C LEU A 101 -13.18 4.65 13.33
N ILE A 102 -12.11 5.13 12.67
CA ILE A 102 -11.39 6.34 13.05
C ILE A 102 -12.32 7.55 12.97
N LYS A 103 -13.09 7.68 11.89
CA LYS A 103 -14.05 8.77 11.72
C LYS A 103 -15.18 8.74 12.76
N LYS A 104 -15.60 7.55 13.22
CA LYS A 104 -16.55 7.43 14.33
C LYS A 104 -15.94 7.92 15.64
N ARG A 105 -14.70 7.51 15.95
CA ARG A 105 -14.00 7.96 17.16
C ARG A 105 -13.76 9.46 17.17
N THR A 106 -13.37 10.06 16.04
CA THR A 106 -13.20 11.51 15.97
C THR A 106 -14.52 12.24 16.20
N LEU A 107 -15.63 11.74 15.65
CA LEU A 107 -16.97 12.27 15.90
C LEU A 107 -17.43 12.10 17.36
N GLU A 108 -17.15 10.97 18.00
CA GLU A 108 -17.46 10.74 19.42
C GLU A 108 -16.71 11.72 20.32
N VAL A 109 -15.40 11.88 20.09
CA VAL A 109 -14.57 12.80 20.87
C VAL A 109 -14.97 14.26 20.61
N SER A 110 -15.27 14.60 19.36
CA SER A 110 -15.76 15.92 18.94
C SER A 110 -17.10 16.28 19.58
N LYS A 111 -18.03 15.32 19.71
CA LYS A 111 -19.31 15.52 20.41
C LYS A 111 -19.15 15.58 21.93
N SER A 112 -18.19 14.85 22.48
CA SER A 112 -17.95 14.79 23.92
C SER A 112 -17.31 16.04 24.50
N SER A 113 -16.59 16.84 23.69
CA SER A 113 -15.95 18.07 24.17
C SER A 113 -16.11 19.21 23.16
N LYS A 114 -16.79 20.28 23.61
CA LYS A 114 -17.00 21.51 22.84
C LYS A 114 -15.67 22.20 22.50
N GLU A 115 -14.68 22.07 23.37
CA GLU A 115 -13.31 22.58 23.16
C GLU A 115 -12.57 21.81 22.06
N ILE A 116 -12.72 20.48 22.03
CA ILE A 116 -12.11 19.65 20.98
C ILE A 116 -12.75 19.91 19.61
N PHE A 117 -14.07 20.17 19.58
CA PHE A 117 -14.76 20.55 18.35
C PHE A 117 -14.17 21.82 17.73
N GLY A 118 -13.91 22.85 18.53
CA GLY A 118 -13.30 24.10 18.06
C GLY A 118 -11.88 23.89 17.53
N LEU A 119 -11.06 23.10 18.24
CA LEU A 119 -9.69 22.78 17.83
C LEU A 119 -9.57 21.86 16.59
N LEU A 120 -10.60 21.08 16.28
CA LEU A 120 -10.65 20.22 15.10
C LEU A 120 -11.30 20.89 13.88
N SER A 121 -12.03 22.00 14.06
CA SER A 121 -12.71 22.70 12.97
C SER A 121 -11.89 23.81 12.32
N ASP A 122 -10.82 24.26 13.00
CA ASP A 122 -9.77 25.14 12.44
C ASP A 122 -8.76 24.33 11.60
#